data_AF-A0A4Y1ZF97-F1
#
_entry.id   AF-A0A4Y1ZF97-F1
#
_cell.length_a   1.000
_cell.length_b   1.000
_cell.length_c   1.000
_cell.angle_alpha   90.00
_cell.angle_beta   90.00
_cell.angle_gamma   90.00
#
_symmetry.space_group_name_H-M   'P 1'
#
loop_
_entity.id
_entity.type
_entity.pdbx_description
1 polymer ?
#
loop_
_entity_poly.entity_id
_entity_poly.type
_entity_poly.pdbx_seq_one_letter_code
_entity_poly.pdbx_strand_id
1 'polypeptide(L)'
;MPYMGLEEVERLLSTLRQQMTQKNRLLPGGYLYMTDLLGKPDYINAIGRLIASVFINEKLDAVMTMETKGIPLAYAVASQRSIPVVIVRRSSKVTEGSTVSINYISGSSKRIQTMVLPRRSLKENARVLIVDDFMKAGGTMKGMTSMIQEFGAEVAGMAVLVETKEEQPKLVDRYVSLLKLTIPDRQETPIIENGNVYDWLPKQHVNPTKVETKDQA
;
A
#
# COMPACT_ATOMS: atom_id res chain seq x y z
N MET A 1 -13.22 6.16 -14.20
CA MET A 1 -11.84 6.31 -13.66
C MET A 1 -11.91 6.19 -12.14
N PRO A 2 -11.00 5.45 -11.49
CA PRO A 2 -11.06 5.23 -10.04
C PRO A 2 -10.58 6.48 -9.31
N TYR A 3 -11.46 7.47 -9.18
CA TYR A 3 -11.19 8.72 -8.47
C TYR A 3 -11.94 8.75 -7.14
N MET A 4 -11.32 9.35 -6.13
CA MET A 4 -11.89 9.60 -4.81
C MET A 4 -11.68 11.06 -4.46
N GLY A 5 -12.77 11.79 -4.23
CA GLY A 5 -12.72 13.21 -3.90
C GLY A 5 -12.22 13.44 -2.46
N LEU A 6 -11.62 14.60 -2.20
CA LEU A 6 -10.96 14.92 -0.92
C LEU A 6 -11.87 14.70 0.31
N GLU A 7 -13.14 15.10 0.22
CA GLU A 7 -14.09 14.88 1.33
C GLU A 7 -14.33 13.40 1.62
N GLU A 8 -14.37 12.57 0.57
CA GLU A 8 -14.54 11.13 0.72
C GLU A 8 -13.29 10.47 1.28
N VAL A 9 -12.10 10.93 0.85
CA VAL A 9 -10.82 10.52 1.43
C VAL A 9 -10.81 10.81 2.93
N GLU A 10 -11.15 12.04 3.33
CA GLU A 10 -11.15 12.42 4.75
C GLU A 10 -12.15 11.59 5.56
N ARG A 11 -13.36 11.33 5.02
CA ARG A 11 -14.35 10.46 5.69
C ARG A 11 -13.83 9.04 5.88
N LEU A 12 -13.20 8.46 4.85
CA LEU A 12 -12.62 7.12 4.91
C LEU A 12 -11.50 7.06 5.95
N LEU A 13 -10.51 7.96 5.86
CA LEU A 13 -9.37 7.97 6.77
C LEU A 13 -9.80 8.25 8.21
N SER A 14 -10.75 9.16 8.42
CA SER A 14 -11.32 9.42 9.75
C SER A 14 -11.96 8.17 10.36
N THR A 15 -12.74 7.44 9.57
CA THR A 15 -13.37 6.18 10.00
C THR A 15 -12.31 5.13 10.36
N LEU A 16 -11.29 4.95 9.52
CA LEU A 16 -10.22 3.99 9.77
C LEU A 16 -9.40 4.36 11.01
N ARG A 17 -9.06 5.64 11.22
CA ARG A 17 -8.39 6.13 12.44
C ARG A 17 -9.20 5.76 13.67
N GLN A 18 -10.49 6.09 13.69
CA GLN A 18 -11.38 5.79 14.82
C GLN A 18 -11.40 4.29 15.16
N GLN A 19 -11.48 3.42 14.14
CA GLN A 19 -11.43 1.98 14.35
C GLN A 19 -10.07 1.55 14.90
N MET A 20 -8.97 2.05 14.34
CA MET A 20 -7.61 1.62 14.64
C MET A 20 -7.06 2.13 15.99
N THR A 21 -7.57 3.25 16.52
CA THR A 21 -7.18 3.82 17.83
C THR A 21 -7.70 2.99 19.03
N GLN A 22 -8.54 1.98 18.80
CA GLN A 22 -9.07 1.14 19.88
C GLN A 22 -7.95 0.39 20.64
N LYS A 23 -7.95 0.50 21.97
CA LYS A 23 -6.95 -0.05 22.89
C LYS A 23 -6.66 -1.55 22.70
N ASN A 24 -7.70 -2.33 22.43
CA ASN A 24 -7.61 -3.78 22.25
C ASN A 24 -6.89 -4.21 20.95
N ARG A 25 -6.42 -3.26 20.13
CA ARG A 25 -5.71 -3.55 18.88
C ARG A 25 -4.20 -3.57 19.03
N LEU A 26 -3.62 -3.05 20.11
CA LEU A 26 -2.17 -3.15 20.30
C LEU A 26 -1.75 -4.59 20.58
N LEU A 27 -0.71 -5.02 19.87
CA LEU A 27 -0.10 -6.35 19.98
C LEU A 27 1.37 -6.22 20.41
N PRO A 28 1.94 -7.25 21.08
CA PRO A 28 3.34 -7.28 21.46
C PRO A 28 4.30 -7.03 20.28
N GLY A 29 5.38 -6.27 20.50
CA GLY A 29 6.38 -5.97 19.46
C GLY A 29 6.05 -4.76 18.58
N GLY A 30 5.03 -4.00 18.97
CA GLY A 30 4.63 -2.76 18.31
C GLY A 30 3.82 -2.99 17.03
N TYR A 31 2.88 -3.94 17.07
CA TYR A 31 1.97 -4.21 15.95
C TYR A 31 0.54 -3.83 16.31
N LEU A 32 -0.26 -3.64 15.26
CA LEU A 32 -1.67 -3.35 15.35
C LEU A 32 -2.49 -4.50 14.78
N TYR A 33 -3.52 -4.93 15.51
CA TYR A 33 -4.48 -5.91 15.03
C TYR A 33 -5.44 -5.26 14.02
N MET A 34 -5.26 -5.63 12.75
CA MET A 34 -6.05 -5.12 11.62
C MET A 34 -6.84 -6.21 10.88
N THR A 35 -6.76 -7.46 11.33
CA THR A 35 -7.30 -8.62 10.57
C THR A 35 -8.80 -8.50 10.30
N ASP A 36 -9.57 -7.99 11.25
CA ASP A 36 -11.00 -7.73 11.12
C ASP A 36 -11.32 -6.62 10.10
N LEU A 37 -10.49 -5.59 10.03
CA LEU A 37 -10.64 -4.50 9.06
C LEU A 37 -10.27 -4.97 7.65
N LEU A 38 -9.17 -5.72 7.52
CA LEU A 38 -8.73 -6.29 6.25
C LEU A 38 -9.68 -7.39 5.72
N GLY A 39 -10.52 -7.95 6.59
CA GLY A 39 -11.56 -8.91 6.23
C GLY A 39 -12.89 -8.29 5.78
N LYS A 40 -13.06 -6.97 5.87
CA LYS A 40 -14.30 -6.28 5.52
C LYS A 40 -14.24 -5.76 4.08
N PRO A 41 -15.07 -6.28 3.15
CA PRO A 41 -15.04 -5.87 1.75
C PRO A 41 -15.23 -4.36 1.54
N ASP A 42 -16.11 -3.72 2.32
CA ASP A 42 -16.38 -2.28 2.18
C ASP A 42 -15.12 -1.44 2.43
N TYR A 43 -14.37 -1.75 3.50
CA TYR A 43 -13.10 -1.08 3.78
C TYR A 43 -12.06 -1.39 2.71
N ILE A 44 -11.88 -2.67 2.37
CA ILE A 44 -10.89 -3.09 1.37
C ILE A 44 -11.15 -2.43 0.00
N ASN A 45 -12.41 -2.38 -0.44
CA ASN A 45 -12.79 -1.77 -1.71
C ASN A 45 -12.58 -0.24 -1.68
N ALA A 46 -12.95 0.43 -0.58
CA ALA A 46 -12.75 1.87 -0.45
C ALA A 46 -11.25 2.24 -0.42
N ILE A 47 -10.44 1.50 0.35
CA ILE A 47 -8.99 1.67 0.43
C ILE A 47 -8.36 1.38 -0.94
N GLY A 48 -8.77 0.30 -1.60
CA GLY A 48 -8.30 -0.04 -2.95
C GLY A 48 -8.59 1.05 -3.97
N ARG A 49 -9.78 1.67 -3.91
CA ARG A 49 -10.15 2.80 -4.76
C ARG A 49 -9.33 4.06 -4.45
N LEU A 50 -9.04 4.35 -3.18
CA LEU A 50 -8.17 5.45 -2.80
C LEU A 50 -6.76 5.27 -3.36
N ILE A 51 -6.14 4.10 -3.17
CA ILE A 51 -4.81 3.81 -3.70
C ILE A 51 -4.81 3.89 -5.24
N ALA A 52 -5.82 3.34 -5.91
CA ALA A 52 -5.96 3.46 -7.37
C ALA A 52 -6.13 4.91 -7.84
N SER A 53 -6.75 5.78 -7.03
CA SER A 53 -6.88 7.22 -7.29
C SER A 53 -5.54 7.94 -7.22
N VAL A 54 -4.69 7.57 -6.27
CA VAL A 54 -3.34 8.13 -6.12
C VAL A 54 -2.49 7.83 -7.35
N PHE A 55 -2.52 6.60 -7.84
CA PHE A 55 -1.73 6.16 -9.00
C PHE A 55 -2.50 6.27 -10.32
N ILE A 56 -3.51 7.14 -10.41
CA ILE A 56 -4.41 7.21 -11.58
C ILE A 56 -3.69 7.53 -12.89
N ASN A 57 -2.66 8.38 -12.82
CA ASN A 57 -1.85 8.85 -13.95
C ASN A 57 -0.66 7.92 -14.25
N GLU A 58 -0.41 6.91 -13.40
CA GLU A 58 0.65 5.93 -13.65
C GLU A 58 0.14 4.83 -14.57
N LYS A 59 0.98 4.43 -15.52
CA LYS A 59 0.77 3.19 -16.26
C LYS A 59 1.19 2.03 -15.35
N LEU A 60 0.24 1.14 -15.08
CA LEU A 60 0.43 -0.04 -14.23
C LEU A 60 0.06 -1.29 -15.03
N ASP A 61 0.91 -2.30 -14.98
CA ASP A 61 0.70 -3.60 -15.65
C ASP A 61 0.38 -4.72 -14.63
N ALA A 62 0.74 -4.53 -13.36
CA ALA A 62 0.42 -5.46 -12.28
C ALA A 62 0.42 -4.78 -10.91
N VAL A 63 -0.30 -5.38 -9.95
CA VAL A 63 -0.17 -5.06 -8.52
C VAL A 63 0.56 -6.21 -7.83
N MET A 64 1.63 -5.93 -7.11
CA MET A 64 2.40 -6.93 -6.35
C MET A 64 2.18 -6.77 -4.85
N THR A 65 2.06 -7.89 -4.14
CA THR A 65 2.04 -7.93 -2.69
C THR A 65 2.73 -9.18 -2.15
N MET A 66 3.04 -9.18 -0.85
CA MET A 66 3.53 -10.33 -0.14
C MET A 66 2.35 -11.08 0.51
N GLU A 67 2.38 -12.41 0.49
CA GLU A 67 1.40 -13.17 1.26
C GLU A 67 1.49 -12.83 2.77
N THR A 68 0.40 -12.75 3.53
CA THR A 68 -0.99 -13.09 3.17
C THR A 68 -1.92 -11.89 3.34
N LYS A 69 -1.63 -10.99 4.30
CA LYS A 69 -2.54 -9.91 4.72
C LYS A 69 -2.71 -8.80 3.69
N GLY A 70 -1.71 -8.53 2.87
CA GLY A 70 -1.81 -7.57 1.76
C GLY A 70 -2.65 -8.05 0.57
N ILE A 71 -2.98 -9.36 0.47
CA ILE A 71 -3.67 -9.93 -0.70
C ILE A 71 -5.03 -9.27 -0.98
N PRO A 72 -5.98 -9.15 -0.02
CA PRO A 72 -7.27 -8.52 -0.29
C PRO A 72 -7.13 -7.09 -0.79
N LEU A 73 -6.17 -6.34 -0.22
CA LEU A 73 -5.92 -4.96 -0.60
C LEU A 73 -5.33 -4.86 -2.03
N ALA A 74 -4.37 -5.72 -2.36
CA ALA A 74 -3.80 -5.78 -3.71
C ALA A 74 -4.86 -6.11 -4.77
N TYR A 75 -5.76 -7.06 -4.48
CA TYR A 75 -6.90 -7.37 -5.35
C TYR A 75 -7.85 -6.19 -5.50
N ALA A 76 -8.16 -5.49 -4.41
CA ALA A 76 -9.03 -4.32 -4.48
C ALA A 76 -8.43 -3.23 -5.39
N VAL A 77 -7.14 -2.92 -5.25
CA VAL A 77 -6.45 -1.96 -6.14
C VAL A 77 -6.44 -2.43 -7.60
N ALA A 78 -6.06 -3.68 -7.83
CA ALA A 78 -5.95 -4.26 -9.17
C ALA A 78 -7.31 -4.27 -9.91
N SER A 79 -8.40 -4.56 -9.18
CA SER A 79 -9.76 -4.57 -9.73
C SER A 79 -10.20 -3.21 -10.30
N GLN A 80 -9.73 -2.10 -9.72
CA GLN A 80 -10.04 -0.75 -10.18
C GLN A 80 -9.39 -0.40 -11.52
N ARG A 81 -8.35 -1.13 -11.92
CA ARG A 81 -7.56 -0.92 -13.14
C ARG A 81 -7.64 -2.09 -14.12
N SER A 82 -8.34 -3.16 -13.76
CA SER A 82 -8.43 -4.40 -14.55
C SER A 82 -7.07 -5.00 -14.91
N ILE A 83 -6.13 -5.01 -13.95
CA ILE A 83 -4.77 -5.56 -14.10
C ILE A 83 -4.56 -6.78 -13.20
N PRO A 84 -3.60 -7.68 -13.50
CA PRO A 84 -3.33 -8.85 -12.66
C PRO A 84 -2.72 -8.50 -11.30
N VAL A 85 -2.90 -9.43 -10.35
CA VAL A 85 -2.22 -9.43 -9.04
C VAL A 85 -1.09 -10.46 -9.07
N VAL A 86 0.08 -10.07 -8.57
CA VAL A 86 1.26 -10.92 -8.40
C VAL A 86 1.51 -11.10 -6.91
N ILE A 87 1.50 -12.35 -6.44
CA ILE A 87 1.64 -12.67 -5.02
C ILE A 87 3.01 -13.30 -4.78
N VAL A 88 3.86 -12.59 -4.04
CA VAL A 88 5.15 -13.10 -3.58
C VAL A 88 4.95 -13.99 -2.36
N ARG A 89 5.69 -15.10 -2.30
CA ARG A 89 5.54 -16.14 -1.27
C ARG A 89 6.78 -16.25 -0.40
N ARG A 90 6.66 -16.82 0.81
CA ARG A 90 7.80 -17.11 1.70
C ARG A 90 8.54 -18.40 1.34
N SER A 91 7.88 -19.29 0.58
CA SER A 91 8.45 -20.56 0.15
C SER A 91 7.91 -20.96 -1.21
N SER A 92 8.71 -21.74 -1.95
CA SER A 92 8.30 -22.29 -3.23
C SER A 92 7.23 -23.39 -3.05
N LYS A 93 6.40 -23.57 -4.08
CA LYS A 93 5.56 -24.75 -4.23
C LYS A 93 5.94 -25.49 -5.50
N VAL A 94 6.02 -26.82 -5.42
CA VAL A 94 6.38 -27.68 -6.57
C VAL A 94 5.46 -27.43 -7.78
N THR A 95 4.19 -27.12 -7.52
CA THR A 95 3.17 -26.81 -8.54
C THR A 95 3.46 -25.55 -9.36
N GLU A 96 4.42 -24.71 -8.94
CA GLU A 96 4.71 -23.44 -9.58
C GLU A 96 5.87 -23.48 -10.58
N GLY A 97 6.65 -24.57 -10.61
CA GLY A 97 7.77 -24.74 -11.54
C GLY A 97 8.99 -23.90 -11.17
N SER A 98 9.68 -23.33 -12.17
CA SER A 98 10.89 -22.53 -11.95
C SER A 98 10.59 -21.21 -11.25
N THR A 99 11.37 -20.90 -10.21
CA THR A 99 11.19 -19.73 -9.35
C THR A 99 12.44 -18.87 -9.25
N VAL A 100 12.24 -17.58 -9.05
CA VAL A 100 13.25 -16.65 -8.52
C VAL A 100 13.11 -16.63 -7.00
N SER A 101 14.24 -16.63 -6.30
CA SER A 101 14.29 -16.58 -4.84
C SER A 101 15.31 -15.53 -4.40
N ILE A 102 14.92 -14.67 -3.47
CA ILE A 102 15.80 -13.66 -2.88
C ILE A 102 15.70 -13.70 -1.37
N ASN A 103 16.75 -13.24 -0.69
CA ASN A 103 16.74 -13.04 0.75
C ASN A 103 16.60 -11.56 1.09
N TYR A 104 15.84 -11.26 2.14
CA TYR A 104 15.62 -9.89 2.62
C TYR A 104 15.57 -9.86 4.15
N ILE A 105 15.77 -8.69 4.74
CA ILE A 105 15.63 -8.50 6.19
C ILE A 105 14.22 -8.00 6.47
N SER A 106 13.41 -8.80 7.16
CA SER A 106 12.06 -8.37 7.54
C SER A 106 12.14 -7.30 8.63
N GLY A 107 11.47 -6.16 8.43
CA GLY A 107 11.37 -5.09 9.44
C GLY A 107 10.71 -5.57 10.75
N SER A 108 9.81 -6.55 10.65
CA SER A 108 9.08 -7.11 11.79
C SER A 108 9.95 -8.02 12.67
N SER A 109 10.53 -9.09 12.09
CA SER A 109 11.34 -10.05 12.83
C SER A 109 12.81 -9.66 13.01
N LYS A 110 13.32 -8.66 12.27
CA LYS A 110 14.76 -8.34 12.15
C LYS A 110 15.61 -9.57 11.78
N ARG A 111 15.01 -10.53 11.07
CA ARG A 111 15.65 -11.77 10.61
C ARG A 111 15.66 -11.81 9.10
N ILE A 112 16.63 -12.55 8.55
CA ILE A 112 16.64 -12.91 7.14
C ILE A 112 15.42 -13.80 6.86
N GLN A 113 14.65 -13.42 5.85
CA GLN A 113 13.55 -14.18 5.31
C GLN A 113 13.74 -14.33 3.80
N THR A 114 13.06 -15.30 3.20
CA THR A 114 13.12 -15.57 1.77
C THR A 114 11.82 -15.14 1.11
N MET A 115 11.94 -14.55 -0.08
CA MET A 115 10.83 -14.29 -1.00
C MET A 115 11.02 -15.14 -2.23
N VAL A 116 9.92 -15.73 -2.70
CA VAL A 116 9.89 -16.60 -3.87
C VAL A 116 8.78 -16.15 -4.80
N LEU A 117 9.10 -16.09 -6.10
CA LEU A 117 8.13 -15.81 -7.15
C LEU A 117 8.39 -16.72 -8.37
N PRO A 118 7.37 -17.38 -8.94
CA PRO A 118 7.55 -18.18 -10.15
C PRO A 118 7.90 -17.31 -11.35
N ARG A 119 8.87 -17.74 -12.18
CA ARG A 119 9.39 -16.96 -13.32
C ARG A 119 8.33 -16.50 -14.33
N ARG A 120 7.22 -17.25 -14.43
CA ARG A 120 6.08 -16.95 -15.30
C ARG A 120 5.07 -15.95 -14.73
N SER A 121 5.26 -15.49 -13.49
CA SER A 121 4.25 -14.68 -12.77
C SER A 121 4.34 -13.19 -13.09
N LEU A 122 5.46 -12.73 -13.62
CA LEU A 122 5.69 -11.33 -13.95
C LEU A 122 6.40 -11.24 -15.30
N LYS A 123 5.95 -10.31 -16.14
CA LYS A 123 6.56 -10.08 -17.46
C LYS A 123 7.71 -9.09 -17.33
N GLU A 124 8.72 -9.23 -18.19
CA GLU A 124 9.76 -8.22 -18.36
C GLU A 124 9.15 -6.86 -18.73
N ASN A 125 9.80 -5.78 -18.29
CA ASN A 125 9.38 -4.39 -18.48
C ASN A 125 8.00 -4.02 -17.92
N ALA A 126 7.37 -4.90 -17.13
CA ALA A 126 6.11 -4.60 -16.48
C ALA A 126 6.29 -3.47 -15.45
N ARG A 127 5.36 -2.52 -15.41
CA ARG A 127 5.30 -1.48 -14.39
C ARG A 127 4.42 -1.92 -13.23
N VAL A 128 5.04 -2.15 -12.08
CA VAL A 128 4.42 -2.82 -10.93
C VAL A 128 4.16 -1.83 -9.80
N LEU A 129 2.92 -1.81 -9.30
CA LEU A 129 2.57 -1.14 -8.06
C LEU A 129 2.68 -2.13 -6.90
N ILE A 130 3.52 -1.83 -5.91
CA ILE A 130 3.63 -2.65 -4.70
C ILE A 130 2.58 -2.18 -3.69
N VAL A 131 1.82 -3.10 -3.12
CA VAL A 131 0.80 -2.80 -2.11
C VAL A 131 0.95 -3.74 -0.91
N ASP A 132 0.95 -3.19 0.30
CA ASP A 132 1.04 -4.00 1.53
C ASP A 132 0.14 -3.42 2.64
N ASP A 133 -0.21 -4.23 3.64
CA ASP A 133 -1.08 -3.76 4.73
C ASP A 133 -0.31 -2.94 5.78
N PHE A 134 0.94 -3.32 6.07
CA PHE A 134 1.69 -2.74 7.18
C PHE A 134 3.18 -2.60 6.89
N MET A 135 3.73 -1.39 7.06
CA MET A 135 5.16 -1.15 6.93
C MET A 135 5.80 -0.66 8.24
N LYS A 136 6.71 -1.48 8.76
CA LYS A 136 7.66 -1.10 9.81
C LYS A 136 8.88 -0.39 9.21
N ALA A 137 10.02 -1.06 9.11
CA ALA A 137 11.24 -0.48 8.51
C ALA A 137 11.23 -0.41 6.97
N GLY A 138 10.29 -1.07 6.28
CA GLY A 138 10.26 -1.13 4.80
C GLY A 138 11.06 -2.27 4.17
N GLY A 139 11.61 -3.19 4.98
CA GLY A 139 12.42 -4.31 4.48
C GLY A 139 11.68 -5.25 3.51
N THR A 140 10.39 -5.52 3.76
CA THR A 140 9.55 -6.30 2.83
C THR A 140 9.38 -5.57 1.49
N MET A 141 9.10 -4.27 1.51
CA MET A 141 8.96 -3.47 0.29
C MET A 141 10.27 -3.44 -0.50
N LYS A 142 11.40 -3.23 0.17
CA LYS A 142 12.73 -3.31 -0.45
C LYS A 142 13.00 -4.69 -1.06
N GLY A 143 12.62 -5.77 -0.37
CA GLY A 143 12.67 -7.13 -0.91
C GLY A 143 11.85 -7.27 -2.19
N MET A 144 10.59 -6.82 -2.20
CA MET A 144 9.75 -6.85 -3.40
C MET A 144 10.32 -6.00 -4.54
N THR A 145 10.94 -4.85 -4.26
CA THR A 145 11.67 -4.06 -5.28
C THR A 145 12.78 -4.88 -5.92
N SER A 146 13.62 -5.54 -5.11
CA SER A 146 14.68 -6.41 -5.64
C SER A 146 14.10 -7.59 -6.42
N MET A 147 13.00 -8.18 -5.96
CA MET A 147 12.30 -9.24 -6.70
C MET A 147 11.83 -8.75 -8.07
N ILE A 148 11.25 -7.55 -8.16
CA ILE A 148 10.79 -6.97 -9.44
C ILE A 148 11.98 -6.76 -10.40
N GLN A 149 13.13 -6.32 -9.88
CA GLN A 149 14.35 -6.13 -10.67
C GLN A 149 14.89 -7.43 -11.27
N GLU A 150 14.82 -8.56 -10.55
CA GLU A 150 15.24 -9.88 -11.05
C GLU A 150 14.41 -10.35 -12.27
N PHE A 151 13.24 -9.76 -12.52
CA PHE A 151 12.39 -10.02 -13.67
C PHE A 151 12.55 -8.97 -14.78
N GLY A 152 13.51 -8.04 -14.66
CA GLY A 152 13.67 -6.93 -15.60
C GLY A 152 12.44 -6.01 -15.66
N ALA A 153 11.68 -5.92 -14.56
CA ALA A 153 10.49 -5.09 -14.44
C ALA A 153 10.79 -3.83 -13.61
N GLU A 154 9.83 -2.89 -13.57
CA GLU A 154 9.99 -1.57 -12.93
C GLU A 154 9.00 -1.38 -11.79
N VAL A 155 9.43 -0.72 -10.71
CA VAL A 155 8.53 -0.28 -9.64
C VAL A 155 7.90 1.06 -10.05
N ALA A 156 6.59 1.07 -10.30
CA ALA A 156 5.83 2.29 -10.57
C ALA A 156 5.55 3.11 -9.30
N GLY A 157 5.39 2.43 -8.17
CA GLY A 157 5.14 3.04 -6.87
C GLY A 157 4.92 1.99 -5.79
N MET A 158 4.73 2.48 -4.57
CA MET A 158 4.43 1.64 -3.41
C MET A 158 3.31 2.29 -2.59
N ALA A 159 2.40 1.48 -2.05
CA ALA A 159 1.33 1.92 -1.17
C ALA A 159 1.21 1.00 0.05
N VAL A 160 1.01 1.59 1.23
CA VAL A 160 0.71 0.87 2.46
C VAL A 160 -0.51 1.44 3.15
N LEU A 161 -1.31 0.56 3.74
CA LEU A 161 -2.42 1.02 4.57
C LEU A 161 -1.90 1.73 5.83
N VAL A 162 -0.97 1.11 6.56
CA VAL A 162 -0.37 1.69 7.77
C VAL A 162 1.14 1.62 7.72
N GLU A 163 1.80 2.72 8.07
CA GLU A 163 3.23 2.70 8.42
C GLU A 163 3.44 2.97 9.91
N THR A 164 4.57 2.55 10.48
CA THR A 164 4.99 2.98 11.82
C THR A 164 5.74 4.32 11.78
N LYS A 165 5.63 5.14 12.82
CA LYS A 165 6.59 6.21 13.06
C LYS A 165 7.86 5.59 13.63
N GLU A 166 8.99 5.81 12.97
CA GLU A 166 10.31 5.32 13.38
C GLU A 166 11.26 6.52 13.50
N GLU A 167 12.26 6.43 14.38
CA GLU A 167 13.33 7.43 14.47
C GLU A 167 14.28 7.38 13.27
N GLN A 168 14.48 6.16 12.74
CA GLN A 168 15.32 5.93 11.58
C GLN A 168 14.51 6.08 10.29
N PRO A 169 15.13 6.57 9.20
CA PRO A 169 14.50 6.60 7.89
C PRO A 169 14.01 5.22 7.44
N LYS A 170 12.92 5.20 6.66
CA LYS A 170 12.46 3.98 6.01
C LYS A 170 13.52 3.48 5.01
N LEU A 171 13.51 2.18 4.74
CA LEU A 171 14.40 1.55 3.75
C LEU A 171 13.99 1.81 2.29
N VAL A 172 12.92 2.58 2.07
CA VAL A 172 12.34 2.93 0.78
C VAL A 172 11.90 4.40 0.81
N ASP A 173 12.11 5.13 -0.28
CA ASP A 173 11.89 6.59 -0.32
C ASP A 173 10.58 7.00 -1.00
N ARG A 174 10.14 6.27 -2.03
CA ARG A 174 9.00 6.63 -2.88
C ARG A 174 7.79 5.73 -2.58
N TYR A 175 7.08 6.03 -1.50
CA TYR A 175 5.88 5.30 -1.09
C TYR A 175 4.75 6.22 -0.58
N VAL A 176 3.54 5.68 -0.64
CA VAL A 176 2.31 6.27 -0.09
C VAL A 176 1.90 5.50 1.16
N SER A 177 1.65 6.21 2.26
CA SER A 177 1.00 5.66 3.45
C SER A 177 -0.34 6.34 3.66
N LEU A 178 -1.39 5.55 3.91
CA LEU A 178 -2.71 6.10 4.21
C LEU A 178 -2.78 6.58 5.66
N LEU A 179 -2.24 5.78 6.58
CA LEU A 179 -2.22 6.07 8.01
C LEU A 179 -0.81 5.86 8.59
N LYS A 180 -0.54 6.57 9.68
CA LYS A 180 0.72 6.49 10.44
C LYS A 180 0.43 6.11 11.88
N LEU A 181 1.07 5.05 12.35
CA LEU A 181 0.96 4.52 13.71
C LEU A 181 2.14 5.01 14.56
N THR A 182 1.84 5.66 15.67
CA THR A 182 2.80 5.92 16.76
C THR A 182 2.40 5.09 17.98
N ILE A 183 3.36 4.37 18.55
CA ILE A 183 3.16 3.54 19.75
C ILE A 183 3.94 4.19 20.89
N PRO A 184 3.25 4.82 21.87
CA PRO A 184 3.94 5.49 22.95
C PRO A 184 4.48 4.49 23.98
N ASP A 185 5.67 4.74 24.53
CA ASP A 185 6.32 3.85 25.52
C ASP A 185 5.49 3.60 26.80
N ARG A 186 4.58 4.51 27.13
CA ARG A 186 3.80 4.51 28.38
C ARG A 186 2.28 4.60 28.18
N GLN A 187 1.79 4.62 26.94
CA GLN A 187 0.34 4.66 26.68
C GLN A 187 -0.13 3.31 26.17
N GLU A 188 -1.25 2.85 26.70
CA GLU A 188 -1.86 1.58 26.30
C GLU A 188 -2.70 1.71 25.01
N THR A 189 -2.77 2.89 24.39
CA THR A 189 -3.55 3.16 23.17
C THR A 189 -2.66 3.59 21.99
N PRO A 190 -2.89 3.05 20.79
CA PRO A 190 -2.17 3.46 19.59
C PRO A 190 -2.61 4.86 19.15
N ILE A 191 -1.64 5.69 18.75
CA ILE A 191 -1.92 6.98 18.11
C ILE A 191 -1.91 6.74 16.60
N ILE A 192 -3.01 7.06 15.92
CA ILE A 192 -3.15 6.91 14.47
C ILE A 192 -3.38 8.28 13.85
N GLU A 193 -2.46 8.67 12.97
CA GLU A 193 -2.50 9.93 12.22
C GLU A 193 -2.65 9.63 10.72
N ASN A 194 -2.88 10.67 9.93
CA ASN A 194 -2.77 10.53 8.48
C ASN A 194 -1.32 10.20 8.10
N GLY A 195 -1.18 9.30 7.13
CA GLY A 195 0.09 9.11 6.42
C GLY A 195 0.35 10.25 5.43
N ASN A 196 1.21 10.01 4.47
CA ASN A 196 1.58 11.02 3.45
C ASN A 196 0.63 11.05 2.24
N VAL A 197 -0.50 10.32 2.26
CA VAL A 197 -1.41 10.18 1.10
C VAL A 197 -1.87 11.50 0.47
N TYR A 198 -2.07 12.56 1.26
CA TYR A 198 -2.50 13.87 0.74
C TYR A 198 -1.45 14.53 -0.18
N ASP A 199 -0.17 14.22 0.00
CA ASP A 199 0.92 14.72 -0.86
C ASP A 199 0.87 14.10 -2.27
N TRP A 200 0.17 12.97 -2.40
CA TRP A 200 0.10 12.16 -3.60
C TRP A 200 -1.26 12.23 -4.31
N LEU A 201 -2.28 12.82 -3.69
CA LEU A 201 -3.56 12.97 -4.34
C LEU A 201 -3.41 13.89 -5.56
N PRO A 202 -3.99 13.52 -6.72
CA PRO A 202 -3.99 14.38 -7.89
C PRO A 202 -4.55 15.75 -7.50
N LYS A 203 -3.73 16.80 -7.64
CA LYS A 203 -4.21 18.18 -7.50
C LYS A 203 -5.38 18.34 -8.45
N GLN A 204 -6.53 18.76 -7.93
CA GLN A 204 -7.73 18.94 -8.74
C GLN A 204 -7.36 19.76 -9.99
N HIS A 205 -7.88 19.36 -11.14
CA HIS A 205 -8.02 20.30 -12.24
C HIS A 205 -8.99 21.37 -11.73
N VAL A 206 -8.46 22.49 -11.26
CA VAL A 206 -9.24 23.72 -11.15
C VAL A 206 -9.67 24.03 -12.59
N ASN A 207 -10.94 23.82 -12.92
CA ASN A 207 -11.50 24.30 -14.18
C ASN A 207 -11.44 25.84 -14.13
N PRO A 208 -10.65 26.52 -14.97
CA PRO A 208 -10.70 27.96 -15.09
C PRO A 208 -11.78 28.29 -16.12
N THR A 209 -13.05 28.08 -15.80
CA THR A 209 -14.13 28.60 -16.67
C THR A 209 -15.43 28.77 -15.91
N LYS A 210 -15.67 30.01 -15.47
CA LYS A 210 -16.94 30.77 -15.52
C LYS A 210 -16.87 31.92 -14.51
N VAL A 211 -16.42 33.10 -14.97
CA VAL A 211 -17.19 34.36 -14.92
C VAL A 211 -16.62 35.27 -16.02
N GLU A 212 -17.01 35.03 -17.27
CA GLU A 212 -17.19 36.13 -18.22
C GLU A 212 -18.70 36.33 -18.34
N THR A 213 -19.20 37.32 -17.63
CA THR A 213 -20.48 37.95 -17.93
C THR A 213 -20.28 39.45 -17.81
N LYS A 214 -20.08 40.05 -18.99
CA LYS A 214 -20.67 41.30 -19.47
C LYS A 214 -20.78 42.44 -18.45
N ASP A 215 -19.93 43.44 -18.63
CA ASP A 215 -20.35 44.84 -18.54
C ASP A 215 -20.06 45.53 -19.88
N GLN A 216 -21.08 45.49 -20.75
CA GLN A 216 -21.33 46.51 -21.75
C GLN A 216 -22.73 47.06 -21.44
N ALA A 217 -22.76 48.21 -20.78
CA ALA A 217 -23.81 49.23 -20.84
C ALA A 217 -23.25 50.52 -20.26
#